data_AF-A0A1I2Q4M2-F1
#
_entry.id   AF-A0A1I2Q4M2-F1
#
_cell.length_a   1.000
_cell.length_b   1.000
_cell.length_c   1.000
_cell.angle_alpha   90.00
_cell.angle_beta   90.00
_cell.angle_gamma   90.00
#
_symmetry.space_group_name_H-M   'P 1'
#
loop_
_entity.id
_entity.type
_entity.pdbx_description
1 polymer ?
#
loop_
_entity_poly.entity_id
_entity_poly.type
_entity_poly.pdbx_seq_one_letter_code
_entity_poly.pdbx_strand_id
1 'polypeptide(L)' 'MPARAKKTTEETAEENKLPLNEVFKELDDLIVKMEDEDSLEKTFDMYKKGIELLKTANDSIDRIEKQVKVLDDDGILS' A
#
# COMPACT_ATOMS: atom_id res chain seq x y z
N MET A 1 16.15 -34.36 -27.18
CA MET A 1 15.04 -34.68 -26.26
C MET A 1 15.57 -34.58 -24.82
N PRO A 2 14.78 -34.10 -23.86
CA PRO A 2 15.05 -32.84 -23.15
C PRO A 2 15.15 -32.98 -21.63
N ALA A 3 15.68 -31.96 -20.95
CA ALA A 3 15.23 -31.60 -19.60
C ALA A 3 15.26 -30.07 -19.48
N ARG A 4 14.06 -29.52 -19.63
CA ARG A 4 13.68 -28.13 -19.45
C ARG A 4 13.15 -28.00 -18.03
N ALA A 5 13.69 -27.07 -17.26
CA ALA A 5 13.04 -26.49 -16.08
C ALA A 5 13.30 -24.96 -16.12
N LYS A 6 12.69 -24.25 -17.06
CA LYS A 6 11.58 -23.29 -16.83
C LYS A 6 11.28 -22.89 -15.38
N LYS A 7 11.33 -21.56 -15.20
CA LYS A 7 10.48 -20.68 -14.37
C LYS A 7 10.68 -20.83 -12.85
N THR A 8 10.84 -19.76 -12.08
CA THR A 8 9.96 -18.58 -12.10
C THR A 8 10.72 -17.30 -11.74
N THR A 9 10.88 -16.44 -12.73
CA THR A 9 11.04 -14.99 -12.57
C THR A 9 9.65 -14.40 -12.36
N GLU A 10 9.25 -14.19 -11.11
CA GLU A 10 8.10 -13.36 -10.70
C GLU A 10 8.51 -12.57 -9.46
N GLU A 11 9.51 -11.70 -9.60
CA GLU A 11 9.99 -10.88 -8.50
C GLU A 11 10.37 -9.49 -9.03
N THR A 12 9.46 -8.80 -9.74
CA THR A 12 9.76 -7.44 -10.25
C THR A 12 8.53 -6.54 -10.42
N ALA A 13 7.49 -6.66 -9.58
CA ALA A 13 6.35 -5.74 -9.63
C ALA A 13 5.95 -5.11 -8.29
N GLU A 14 6.56 -5.51 -7.17
CA GLU A 14 6.06 -5.13 -5.84
C GLU A 14 6.89 -4.06 -5.10
N GLU A 15 7.98 -3.58 -5.69
CA GLU A 15 8.91 -2.63 -5.02
C GLU A 15 8.48 -1.16 -5.05
N ASN A 16 7.41 -0.80 -5.75
CA ASN A 16 7.03 0.62 -5.96
C ASN A 16 5.76 1.08 -5.24
N LYS A 17 5.16 0.27 -4.36
CA LYS A 17 4.05 0.76 -3.52
C LYS A 17 4.61 1.33 -2.21
N LEU A 18 4.19 2.54 -1.85
CA LEU A 18 4.56 3.15 -0.57
C LEU A 18 4.19 2.19 0.57
N PRO A 19 5.09 2.00 1.55
CA PRO A 19 4.78 1.15 2.69
C PRO A 19 3.70 1.80 3.55
N LEU A 20 2.88 0.96 4.20
CA LEU A 20 1.66 1.40 4.89
C LEU A 20 1.92 2.47 5.97
N ASN A 21 3.08 2.42 6.64
CA ASN A 21 3.49 3.42 7.63
C ASN A 21 3.74 4.80 7.02
N GLU A 22 4.30 4.88 5.81
CA GLU A 22 4.51 6.15 5.11
C GLU A 22 3.18 6.71 4.60
N VAL A 23 2.26 5.84 4.18
CA VAL A 23 0.89 6.27 3.80
C VAL A 23 0.16 6.92 4.98
N PHE A 24 0.26 6.35 6.19
CA PHE A 24 -0.31 6.96 7.39
C PHE A 24 0.35 8.28 7.75
N LYS A 25 1.68 8.35 7.67
CA LYS A 25 2.40 9.60 7.90
C LYS A 25 1.98 10.71 6.93
N GLU A 26 1.81 10.38 5.65
CA GLU A 26 1.29 11.34 4.67
C GLU A 26 -0.16 11.76 4.94
N LEU A 27 -1.00 10.86 5.47
CA LEU A 27 -2.37 11.19 5.90
C LEU A 27 -2.36 12.14 7.10
N ASP A 28 -1.52 11.90 8.10
CA ASP A 28 -1.39 12.79 9.26
C ASP A 28 -0.90 14.18 8.83
N ASP A 29 0.14 14.25 8.00
CA ASP A 29 0.65 15.52 7.45
C ASP A 29 -0.41 16.25 6.61
N LEU A 30 -1.26 15.50 5.91
CA LEU A 30 -2.36 16.06 5.13
C LEU A 30 -3.42 16.66 6.04
N ILE A 31 -3.79 15.98 7.14
CA ILE A 31 -4.76 16.48 8.11
C ILE A 31 -4.27 17.79 8.74
N VAL A 32 -3.02 17.85 9.18
CA VAL A 32 -2.42 19.07 9.73
C VAL A 32 -2.49 20.23 8.72
N LYS A 33 -2.19 19.97 7.44
CA LYS A 33 -2.29 21.00 6.40
C LYS A 33 -3.72 21.44 6.11
N MET A 34 -4.69 20.54 6.25
CA MET A 34 -6.11 20.87 6.06
C MET A 34 -6.66 21.74 7.20
N GLU A 35 -6.13 21.61 8.42
CA GLU A 35 -6.53 22.44 9.56
C GLU A 35 -6.13 23.91 9.38
N ASP A 36 -5.03 24.18 8.67
CA ASP A 36 -4.48 25.52 8.43
C ASP A 36 -4.86 26.12 7.05
N GLU A 37 -5.65 25.42 6.21
CA GLU A 37 -5.96 25.88 4.85
C GLU A 37 -7.34 26.55 4.74
N ASP A 38 -7.35 27.85 4.46
CA ASP A 38 -8.57 28.66 4.30
C ASP A 38 -9.17 28.61 2.88
N SER A 39 -8.45 28.06 1.90
CA SER A 39 -8.89 27.98 0.51
C SER A 39 -9.68 26.69 0.21
N LEU A 40 -10.98 26.83 -0.03
CA LEU A 40 -11.87 25.72 -0.37
C LEU A 40 -11.38 24.86 -1.55
N GLU A 41 -10.83 25.49 -2.60
CA GLU A 41 -10.32 24.77 -3.78
C GLU A 41 -9.14 23.86 -3.41
N LYS A 42 -8.21 24.35 -2.59
CA LYS A 42 -7.10 23.54 -2.09
C LYS A 42 -7.56 22.48 -1.09
N THR A 43 -8.57 22.76 -0.26
CA THR A 43 -9.16 21.76 0.62
C THR A 43 -9.74 20.59 -0.19
N PHE A 44 -10.35 20.85 -1.35
CA PHE A 44 -10.82 19.79 -2.25
C PHE A 44 -9.68 18.94 -2.81
N ASP A 45 -8.58 19.56 -3.23
CA ASP A 45 -7.40 18.83 -3.70
C ASP A 45 -6.77 17.98 -2.59
N MET A 46 -6.67 18.53 -1.38
CA MET A 46 -6.19 17.79 -0.21
C MET A 46 -7.12 16.62 0.12
N TYR A 47 -8.43 16.82 0.13
CA TYR A 47 -9.40 15.76 0.37
C TYR A 47 -9.29 14.63 -0.68
N LYS A 48 -9.16 14.99 -1.96
CA LYS A 48 -8.95 14.01 -3.04
C LYS A 48 -7.66 13.23 -2.82
N LYS A 49 -6.56 13.90 -2.45
CA LYS A 49 -5.30 13.25 -2.09
C LYS A 49 -5.51 12.28 -0.91
N GLY A 50 -6.26 12.68 0.11
CA GLY A 50 -6.59 11.83 1.25
C GLY A 50 -7.31 10.54 0.84
N ILE A 51 -8.28 10.63 -0.07
CA ILE A 51 -8.97 9.46 -0.63
C ILE A 51 -8.00 8.53 -1.36
N GLU A 52 -7.07 9.07 -2.15
CA GLU A 52 -6.07 8.27 -2.88
C GLU A 52 -5.09 7.56 -1.93
N LEU A 53 -4.67 8.24 -0.86
CA LEU A 53 -3.85 7.64 0.20
C LEU A 53 -4.61 6.50 0.90
N LEU A 54 -5.89 6.69 1.25
CA LEU A 54 -6.72 5.63 1.85
C LEU A 54 -6.89 4.41 0.94
N LYS A 55 -7.01 4.60 -0.37
CA LYS A 55 -7.02 3.48 -1.33
C LYS A 55 -5.70 2.73 -1.31
N THR A 56 -4.59 3.46 -1.27
CA THR A 56 -3.25 2.86 -1.21
C THR A 56 -3.03 2.09 0.09
N ALA A 57 -3.56 2.59 1.21
CA ALA A 57 -3.55 1.88 2.48
C ALA A 57 -4.32 0.56 2.40
N ASN A 58 -5.54 0.57 1.85
CA ASN A 58 -6.35 -0.64 1.67
C ASN A 58 -5.64 -1.70 0.82
N ASP A 59 -5.03 -1.29 -0.30
CA ASP A 59 -4.24 -2.20 -1.14
C ASP A 59 -3.07 -2.83 -0.38
N SER A 60 -2.41 -2.05 0.48
CA SER A 60 -1.29 -2.53 1.27
C SER A 60 -1.73 -3.50 2.36
N ILE A 61 -2.88 -3.24 3.00
CA ILE A 61 -3.48 -4.14 3.99
C ILE A 61 -3.87 -5.48 3.34
N ASP A 62 -4.55 -5.47 2.19
CA ASP A 62 -4.91 -6.70 1.47
C ASP A 62 -3.68 -7.54 1.11
N ARG A 63 -2.56 -6.90 0.75
CA ARG A 63 -1.29 -7.59 0.50
C ARG A 63 -0.73 -8.23 1.77
N ILE A 64 -0.73 -7.50 2.88
CA ILE A 64 -0.27 -8.03 4.18
C ILE A 64 -1.15 -9.21 4.61
N GLU A 65 -2.48 -9.10 4.48
CA GLU A 65 -3.41 -10.19 4.80
C GLU A 65 -3.13 -11.45 3.96
N LYS A 66 -2.84 -11.29 2.66
CA LYS A 66 -2.45 -12.42 1.80
C LYS A 66 -1.13 -13.04 2.23
N GLN A 67 -0.12 -12.23 2.56
CA GLN A 67 1.17 -12.73 3.03
C GLN A 67 1.02 -13.50 4.35
N VAL A 68 0.23 -12.98 5.29
CA VAL A 68 -0.06 -13.65 6.56
C VAL A 68 -0.75 -15.00 6.33
N LYS A 69 -1.72 -15.08 5.41
CA LYS A 69 -2.39 -16.35 5.06
C LYS A 69 -1.41 -17.39 4.51
N VAL A 70 -0.50 -16.99 3.62
CA VAL A 70 0.52 -17.90 3.08
C VAL A 70 1.42 -18.45 4.20
N LEU A 71 1.84 -17.60 5.14
CA LEU A 71 2.67 -18.02 6.26
C LEU A 71 1.95 -18.95 7.24
N ASP A 72 0.63 -18.77 7.41
CA ASP A 72 -0.23 -19.65 8.20
C ASP A 72 -0.43 -21.01 7.50
N ASP A 73 -0.71 -21.01 6.19
CA ASP A 73 -0.83 -22.22 5.37
C ASP A 73 0.48 -23.04 5.33
N ASP A 74 1.64 -22.38 5.36
CA ASP A 74 2.96 -23.01 5.41
C ASP A 74 3.32 -23.53 6.83
N GLY A 75 2.47 -23.29 7.84
CA GLY A 75 2.69 -23.72 9.23
C GLY A 75 3.86 -23.02 9.93
N ILE A 76 4.27 -21.84 9.44
CA ILE A 76 5.38 -21.05 9.99
C ILE A 76 4.91 -20.23 11.21
N LEU A 77 3.63 -19.84 11.22
CA LEU A 77 3.00 -19.08 12.30
C LEU A 77 2.52 -19.94 13.48
N SER A 78 2.62 -21.28 13.38
CA SER A 78 2.19 -22.25 14.40
C SER A 78 3.30 -22.81 15.29
#